data_AF-A0A939FYH0-F1
#
_entry.id   AF-A0A939FYH0-F1
#
_cell.length_a   1.000
_cell.length_b   1.000
_cell.length_c   1.000
_cell.angle_alpha   90.00
_cell.angle_beta   90.00
_cell.angle_gamma   90.00
#
_symmetry.space_group_name_H-M   'P 1'
#
loop_
_entity.id
_entity.type
_entity.pdbx_description
1 polymer ?
#
loop_
_entity_poly.entity_id
_entity_poly.type
_entity_poly.pdbx_seq_one_letter_code
_entity_poly.pdbx_strand_id
1 'polypeptide(L)'
;MTTLPLTSLLQILAEELRDLATTSEEMHELVCHDHLGRDPNYIRAVQKIDHTTQMLENLSHFVLAVGRETDEDWQITIGEALDGIRLGDLKRRLHRNEPVAEPVNDDGDLELFG
;
A
#
# COMPACT_ATOMS: atom_id res chain seq x y z
N MET A 1 -19.77 -16.88 -5.96
CA MET A 1 -19.04 -16.81 -4.68
C MET A 1 -17.57 -16.69 -5.01
N THR A 2 -16.94 -15.58 -4.66
CA THR A 2 -15.51 -15.34 -4.92
C THR A 2 -14.74 -15.86 -3.71
N THR A 3 -13.94 -16.91 -3.89
CA THR A 3 -13.06 -17.49 -2.88
C THR A 3 -11.62 -17.29 -3.29
N LEU A 4 -10.73 -17.06 -2.33
CA LEU A 4 -9.28 -17.04 -2.56
C LEU A 4 -8.53 -17.65 -1.36
N PRO A 5 -7.29 -18.10 -1.57
CA PRO A 5 -6.42 -18.51 -0.48
C PRO A 5 -6.20 -17.35 0.49
N LEU A 6 -6.28 -17.62 1.79
CA LEU A 6 -6.07 -16.60 2.82
C LEU A 6 -4.65 -16.03 2.75
N THR A 7 -3.66 -16.87 2.44
CA THR A 7 -2.27 -16.46 2.21
C THR A 7 -2.16 -15.37 1.16
N SER A 8 -2.83 -15.53 0.03
CA SER A 8 -2.83 -14.55 -1.04
C SER A 8 -3.57 -13.26 -0.67
N LEU A 9 -4.68 -13.36 0.05
CA LEU A 9 -5.39 -12.17 0.57
C LEU A 9 -4.46 -11.35 1.49
N LEU A 10 -3.78 -12.02 2.41
CA LEU A 10 -2.84 -11.38 3.34
C LEU A 10 -1.67 -10.75 2.59
N GLN A 11 -1.15 -11.42 1.56
CA GLN A 11 -0.10 -10.86 0.72
C GLN A 11 -0.54 -9.58 0.01
N ILE A 12 -1.71 -9.59 -0.63
CA ILE A 12 -2.25 -8.38 -1.28
C ILE A 12 -2.42 -7.26 -0.27
N LEU A 13 -3.01 -7.53 0.90
CA LEU A 13 -3.18 -6.52 1.95
C LEU A 13 -1.85 -5.94 2.44
N ALA A 14 -0.81 -6.77 2.56
CA ALA A 14 0.50 -6.30 2.94
C ALA A 14 1.15 -5.42 1.88
N GLU A 15 0.97 -5.74 0.60
CA GLU A 15 1.42 -4.90 -0.51
C GLU A 15 0.71 -3.54 -0.49
N GLU A 16 -0.62 -3.51 -0.35
CA GLU A 16 -1.39 -2.26 -0.25
C GLU A 16 -0.95 -1.37 0.92
N LEU A 17 -0.64 -1.98 2.08
CA LEU A 17 -0.15 -1.24 3.24
C LEU A 17 1.24 -0.64 2.99
N ARG A 18 2.10 -1.36 2.25
CA ARG A 18 3.42 -0.86 1.87
C ARG A 18 3.31 0.28 0.86
N ASP A 19 2.46 0.13 -0.15
CA ASP A 19 2.24 1.21 -1.13
C ASP A 19 1.68 2.46 -0.45
N LEU A 20 0.77 2.30 0.52
CA LEU A 20 0.25 3.44 1.28
C LEU A 20 1.33 4.10 2.13
N ALA A 21 2.29 3.33 2.68
CA ALA A 21 3.46 3.89 3.36
C ALA A 21 4.31 4.72 2.40
N THR A 22 4.62 4.18 1.21
CA THR A 22 5.38 4.89 0.17
C THR A 22 4.68 6.18 -0.26
N THR A 23 3.37 6.12 -0.59
CA THR A 23 2.60 7.31 -0.96
C THR A 23 2.53 8.34 0.17
N SER A 24 2.46 7.90 1.43
CA SER A 24 2.50 8.78 2.60
C SER A 24 3.84 9.54 2.69
N GLU A 25 4.95 8.87 2.37
CA GLU A 25 6.27 9.49 2.31
C GLU A 25 6.43 10.45 1.11
N GLU A 26 5.97 10.07 -0.08
CA GLU A 26 5.98 10.96 -1.25
C GLU A 26 5.15 12.24 -1.01
N MET A 27 4.00 12.11 -0.34
CA MET A 27 3.20 13.27 0.08
C MET A 27 3.97 14.15 1.09
N HIS A 28 4.79 13.54 1.95
CA HIS A 28 5.66 14.27 2.86
C HIS A 28 6.69 15.11 2.09
N GLU A 29 7.39 14.52 1.12
CA GLU A 29 8.40 15.20 0.31
C GLU A 29 7.81 16.37 -0.50
N LEU A 30 6.63 16.19 -1.10
CA LEU A 30 5.96 17.24 -1.89
C LEU A 30 5.52 18.44 -1.05
N VAL A 31 5.10 18.22 0.20
CA VAL A 31 4.61 19.27 1.09
C VAL A 31 5.76 19.98 1.83
N CYS A 32 6.92 19.35 1.92
CA CYS A 32 8.08 19.88 2.62
C CYS A 32 8.98 20.71 1.69
N HIS A 33 8.59 21.95 1.41
CA HIS A 33 9.49 22.94 0.82
C HIS A 33 10.22 23.74 1.92
N ASP A 34 11.47 24.11 1.60
CA ASP A 34 12.61 24.56 2.43
C ASP A 34 12.38 25.62 3.55
N HIS A 35 11.16 26.11 3.79
CA HIS A 35 10.92 27.30 4.62
C HIS A 35 9.90 27.10 5.77
N LEU A 36 9.36 25.89 5.95
CA LEU A 36 8.33 25.61 6.97
C LEU A 36 8.87 25.07 8.32
N GLY A 37 10.16 24.77 8.42
CA GLY A 37 10.79 24.09 9.57
C GLY A 37 10.81 24.83 10.92
N ARG A 38 10.06 25.92 11.09
CA ARG A 38 9.93 26.67 12.35
C ARG A 38 8.53 26.72 12.94
N ASP A 39 7.50 26.27 12.23
CA ASP A 39 6.14 26.18 12.80
C ASP A 39 5.99 24.89 13.62
N PRO A 40 5.70 24.96 14.94
CA PRO A 40 5.44 23.79 15.76
C PRO A 40 4.28 22.92 15.27
N ASN A 41 3.30 23.49 14.58
CA ASN A 41 2.19 22.73 14.00
C ASN A 41 2.63 21.94 12.78
N TYR A 42 3.53 22.50 11.97
CA TYR A 42 4.14 21.83 10.84
C TYR A 42 5.02 20.66 11.30
N ILE A 43 5.89 20.86 12.30
CA ILE A 43 6.71 19.77 12.89
C ILE A 43 5.82 18.63 13.40
N ARG A 44 4.71 18.95 14.08
CA ARG A 44 3.76 17.92 14.55
C ARG A 44 3.05 17.20 13.40
N ALA A 45 2.77 17.88 12.29
CA ALA A 45 2.16 17.26 11.12
C ALA A 45 3.14 16.27 10.48
N VAL A 46 4.40 16.67 10.30
CA VAL A 46 5.48 15.81 9.79
C VAL A 46 5.66 14.55 10.64
N GLN A 47 5.76 14.72 11.96
CA GLN A 47 5.88 13.58 12.89
C GLN A 47 4.70 12.61 12.82
N LYS A 48 3.48 13.13 12.58
CA LYS A 48 2.29 12.27 12.41
C LYS A 48 2.33 11.49 11.11
N ILE A 49 2.86 12.08 10.03
CA ILE A 49 3.02 11.41 8.75
C ILE A 49 4.06 10.29 8.89
N ASP A 50 5.25 10.59 9.41
CA ASP A 50 6.29 9.59 9.70
C ASP A 50 5.76 8.43 10.57
N HIS A 51 5.05 8.75 11.65
CA HIS A 51 4.42 7.73 12.49
C HIS A 51 3.39 6.87 11.73
N THR A 52 2.63 7.47 10.82
CA THR A 52 1.66 6.75 9.99
C THR A 52 2.37 5.83 9.01
N THR A 53 3.41 6.30 8.33
CA THR A 53 4.28 5.52 7.43
C THR A 53 4.84 4.30 8.17
N GLN A 54 5.46 4.49 9.33
CA GLN A 54 6.00 3.38 10.14
C GLN A 54 4.92 2.39 10.59
N MET A 55 3.72 2.86 10.93
CA MET A 55 2.61 1.99 11.31
C MET A 55 2.16 1.10 10.15
N LEU A 56 2.06 1.68 8.96
CA LEU A 56 1.68 0.96 7.74
C LEU A 56 2.70 -0.11 7.36
N GLU A 57 4.00 0.22 7.41
CA GLU A 57 5.09 -0.76 7.18
C GLU A 57 5.05 -1.90 8.19
N ASN A 58 4.88 -1.58 9.48
CA ASN A 58 4.81 -2.60 10.53
C ASN A 58 3.59 -3.51 10.36
N LEU A 59 2.44 -2.97 9.97
CA LEU A 59 1.25 -3.76 9.66
C LEU A 59 1.46 -4.63 8.42
N SER A 60 2.11 -4.12 7.38
CA SER A 60 2.51 -4.90 6.20
C SER A 60 3.35 -6.11 6.60
N HIS A 61 4.40 -5.89 7.41
CA HIS A 61 5.26 -6.96 7.91
C HIS A 61 4.51 -7.97 8.78
N PHE A 62 3.64 -7.49 9.66
CA PHE A 62 2.85 -8.35 10.53
C PHE A 62 1.91 -9.26 9.71
N VAL A 63 1.19 -8.68 8.74
CA VAL A 63 0.26 -9.43 7.88
C VAL A 63 1.00 -10.48 7.05
N LEU A 64 2.19 -10.16 6.51
CA LEU A 64 3.03 -11.14 5.82
C LEU A 64 3.50 -12.27 6.75
N ALA A 65 3.89 -11.94 7.98
CA ALA A 65 4.31 -12.94 8.96
C ALA A 65 3.17 -13.90 9.29
N VAL A 66 1.95 -13.39 9.49
CA VAL A 66 0.76 -14.23 9.71
C VAL A 66 0.48 -15.10 8.48
N GLY A 67 0.60 -14.54 7.28
CA GLY A 67 0.41 -15.30 6.03
C GLY A 67 1.36 -16.49 5.88
N ARG A 68 2.60 -16.38 6.37
CA ARG A 68 3.59 -17.49 6.35
C ARG A 68 3.26 -18.63 7.31
N GLU A 69 2.58 -18.33 8.40
CA GLU A 69 2.13 -19.32 9.39
C GLU A 69 0.74 -19.89 9.07
N THR A 70 0.11 -19.42 7.99
CA THR A 70 -1.23 -19.84 7.57
C THR A 70 -1.12 -21.03 6.62
N ASP A 71 -2.00 -22.01 6.81
CA ASP A 71 -2.09 -23.18 5.94
C ASP A 71 -2.47 -22.77 4.50
N GLU A 72 -1.79 -23.33 3.50
CA GLU A 72 -1.99 -23.03 2.08
C GLU A 72 -3.39 -23.43 1.60
N ASP A 73 -4.02 -24.41 2.26
CA ASP A 73 -5.35 -24.90 1.92
C ASP A 73 -6.48 -24.01 2.45
N TRP A 74 -6.18 -22.99 3.27
CA TRP A 74 -7.22 -22.11 3.82
C TRP A 74 -7.80 -21.19 2.77
N GLN A 75 -9.10 -21.36 2.52
CA GLN A 75 -9.87 -20.55 1.59
C GLN A 75 -10.81 -19.61 2.36
N ILE A 76 -10.90 -18.36 1.92
CA ILE A 76 -11.84 -17.37 2.45
C ILE A 76 -12.76 -16.87 1.34
N THR A 77 -14.05 -16.70 1.67
CA THR A 77 -15.02 -16.09 0.76
C THR A 77 -14.98 -14.58 0.94
N ILE A 78 -14.67 -13.84 -0.12
CA ILE A 78 -14.53 -12.36 -0.08
C ILE A 78 -15.61 -11.62 -0.87
N GLY A 79 -16.56 -12.32 -1.46
CA GLY A 79 -17.59 -11.72 -2.33
C GLY A 79 -18.28 -10.51 -1.70
N GLU A 80 -18.80 -10.66 -0.48
CA GLU A 80 -19.47 -9.56 0.24
C GLU A 80 -18.49 -8.45 0.68
N ALA A 81 -17.27 -8.82 1.07
CA ALA A 81 -16.24 -7.86 1.49
C ALA A 81 -15.81 -6.94 0.33
N LEU A 82 -15.76 -7.48 -0.89
CA LEU A 82 -15.40 -6.74 -2.10
C LEU A 82 -16.41 -5.66 -2.49
N ASP A 83 -17.67 -5.77 -2.05
CA ASP A 83 -18.70 -4.77 -2.34
C ASP A 83 -18.53 -3.49 -1.51
N GLY A 84 -17.80 -3.58 -0.39
CA GLY A 84 -17.40 -2.40 0.40
C GLY A 84 -16.25 -1.60 -0.23
N ILE A 85 -15.53 -2.17 -1.19
CA ILE A 85 -14.33 -1.57 -1.76
C ILE A 85 -14.69 -0.63 -2.90
N ARG A 86 -14.40 0.66 -2.71
CA ARG A 86 -14.67 1.72 -3.69
C ARG A 86 -13.54 1.91 -4.71
N LEU A 87 -12.31 1.56 -4.33
CA LEU A 87 -11.16 1.71 -5.20
C LEU A 87 -11.16 0.56 -6.22
N GLY A 88 -11.48 0.89 -7.48
CA GLY A 88 -11.65 -0.11 -8.54
C GLY A 88 -10.42 -0.98 -8.76
N ASP A 89 -9.23 -0.41 -8.60
CA ASP A 89 -7.95 -1.09 -8.82
C ASP A 89 -7.66 -2.12 -7.71
N LEU A 90 -7.85 -1.74 -6.44
CA LEU A 90 -7.81 -2.65 -5.29
C LEU A 90 -8.83 -3.79 -5.44
N LYS A 91 -10.07 -3.45 -5.86
CA LYS A 91 -11.11 -4.46 -6.11
C LYS A 91 -10.70 -5.44 -7.19
N ARG A 92 -10.01 -4.99 -8.25
CA ARG A 92 -9.49 -5.86 -9.32
C ARG A 92 -8.36 -6.77 -8.83
N ARG A 93 -7.39 -6.24 -8.07
CA ARG A 93 -6.27 -7.04 -7.52
C ARG A 93 -6.76 -8.16 -6.61
N LEU A 94 -7.66 -7.82 -5.68
CA LEU A 94 -8.30 -8.80 -4.79
C LEU A 94 -9.17 -9.83 -5.55
N HIS A 95 -9.75 -9.45 -6.69
CA HIS A 95 -10.50 -10.39 -7.54
C HIS A 95 -9.62 -11.34 -8.34
N ARG A 96 -8.49 -10.84 -8.87
CA ARG A 96 -7.60 -11.61 -9.75
C ARG A 96 -6.52 -12.37 -9.01
N ASN A 97 -6.38 -12.11 -7.70
CA ASN A 97 -5.25 -12.58 -6.93
C ASN A 97 -3.91 -12.11 -7.54
N GLU A 98 -3.92 -10.93 -8.14
CA GLU A 98 -2.75 -10.33 -8.79
C GLU A 98 -2.03 -9.46 -7.76
N PRO A 99 -0.72 -9.69 -7.52
CA PRO A 99 0.08 -8.77 -6.72
C PRO A 99 0.10 -7.39 -7.38
N VAL A 100 0.35 -6.34 -6.60
CA VAL A 100 0.55 -5.00 -7.16
C VAL A 100 1.74 -5.06 -8.10
N ALA A 101 1.51 -4.79 -9.39
CA ALA A 101 2.61 -4.62 -10.32
C ALA A 101 3.38 -3.36 -9.88
N GLU A 102 4.65 -3.51 -9.52
CA GLU A 102 5.54 -2.35 -9.31
C GLU A 102 5.42 -1.44 -10.55
N PRO A 103 5.21 -0.13 -10.38
CA PRO A 103 5.28 0.77 -11.52
C PRO A 103 6.68 0.61 -12.11
N VAL A 104 6.73 0.13 -13.36
CA VAL A 104 7.95 0.19 -14.16
C VAL A 104 8.28 1.67 -14.23
N ASN A 105 9.28 2.11 -13.45
CA ASN A 105 9.94 3.38 -13.62
C ASN A 105 10.65 3.32 -14.98
N ASP A 106 9.89 3.51 -16.05
CA ASP A 106 10.38 3.83 -17.38
C ASP A 106 10.78 5.31 -17.38
N ASP A 107 11.75 5.65 -16.51
CA ASP A 107 12.37 6.97 -16.40
C ASP A 107 13.49 7.08 -17.44
N GLY A 108 13.14 6.81 -18.70
CA GLY A 108 14.15 6.50 -19.71
C GLY A 108 13.71 6.55 -21.15
N ASP A 109 12.74 7.40 -21.54
CA ASP A 109 12.72 7.93 -22.91
C ASP A 109 11.78 9.14 -23.06
N LEU A 110 12.21 10.28 -22.50
CA LEU A 110 11.85 11.58 -23.08
C LEU A 110 12.95 11.97 -24.07
N GLU A 111 12.90 11.42 -25.28
CA GLU A 111 13.61 11.96 -26.44
C GLU A 111 13.11 13.39 -26.70
N LEU A 112 13.77 14.35 -26.05
CA LEU A 112 13.63 15.77 -26.29
C LEU A 112 14.19 16.09 -27.68
N PHE A 113 13.28 16.23 -28.65
CA PHE A 113 13.40 17.01 -29.88
C PHE A 113 14.82 17.13 -30.47
N GLY A 114 15.14 16.24 -31.41
CA GLY A 114 16.12 16.49 -32.48
C GLY A 114 15.44 17.09 -33.71
#